data_AF-A0A0Q5VQE8-F1
#
_entry.id   AF-A0A0Q5VQE8-F1
#
_cell.length_a   1.000
_cell.length_b   1.000
_cell.length_c   1.000
_cell.angle_alpha   90.00
_cell.angle_beta   90.00
_cell.angle_gamma   90.00
#
_symmetry.space_group_name_H-M   'P 1'
#
loop_
_entity.id
_entity.type
_entity.pdbx_description
1 polymer ?
#
loop_
_entity_poly.entity_id
_entity_poly.type
_entity_poly.pdbx_seq_one_letter_code
_entity_poly.pdbx_strand_id
1 'polypeptide(L)'
;MQTLFLHLRKGDVTVRDAEGQDFETILAAKDAAAGSLREISAEQLIANQRLLIDSIEIRDAQDRLLATVNTDETILPLLPWRLQKA
;
A
#
# COMPACT_ATOMS: atom_id res chain seq x y z
N MET A 1 -16.00 7.47 -12.38
CA MET A 1 -15.49 7.34 -11.00
C MET A 1 -16.07 6.09 -10.39
N GLN A 2 -15.27 5.35 -9.63
CA GLN A 2 -15.69 4.16 -8.91
C GLN A 2 -15.10 4.22 -7.50
N THR A 3 -15.89 3.82 -6.51
CA THR A 3 -15.42 3.71 -5.12
C THR A 3 -14.56 2.46 -4.99
N LEU A 4 -13.31 2.65 -4.57
CA LEU A 4 -12.35 1.59 -4.33
C LEU A 4 -11.89 1.64 -2.88
N PHE A 5 -11.58 0.48 -2.33
CA PHE A 5 -11.18 0.32 -0.94
C PHE A 5 -9.71 -0.09 -0.87
N LEU A 6 -8.93 0.64 -0.09
CA LEU A 6 -7.48 0.45 0.01
C LEU A 6 -7.16 -0.26 1.33
N HIS A 7 -7.21 -1.60 1.32
CA HIS A 7 -6.98 -2.40 2.51
C HIS A 7 -5.49 -2.63 2.75
N LEU A 8 -5.03 -2.39 3.97
CA LEU A 8 -3.62 -2.55 4.33
C LEU A 8 -3.36 -3.97 4.81
N ARG A 9 -2.27 -4.59 4.32
CA ARG A 9 -1.80 -5.91 4.74
C ARG A 9 -0.52 -5.84 5.56
N LYS A 10 -0.51 -6.57 6.67
CA LYS A 10 0.59 -6.69 7.63
C LYS A 10 0.65 -8.14 8.15
N GLY A 11 1.53 -8.93 7.57
CA GLY A 11 1.57 -10.38 7.74
C GLY A 11 0.21 -11.00 7.44
N ASP A 12 -0.29 -11.79 8.38
CA ASP A 12 -1.61 -12.45 8.27
C ASP A 12 -2.79 -11.52 8.61
N VAL A 13 -2.54 -10.24 8.92
CA VAL A 13 -3.57 -9.27 9.30
C VAL A 13 -3.88 -8.34 8.13
N THR A 14 -5.18 -8.24 7.80
CA THR A 14 -5.71 -7.22 6.89
C THR A 14 -6.48 -6.17 7.68
N VAL A 15 -6.04 -4.91 7.60
CA VAL A 15 -6.77 -3.74 8.09
C VAL A 15 -7.65 -3.23 6.96
N ARG A 16 -8.97 -3.34 7.13
CA ARG A 16 -9.94 -2.93 6.12
C ARG A 16 -10.18 -1.43 6.18
N ASP A 17 -10.12 -0.82 5.01
CA ASP A 17 -10.69 0.50 4.75
C ASP A 17 -12.20 0.32 4.57
N ALA A 18 -12.99 0.93 5.46
CA ALA A 18 -14.45 0.80 5.47
C ALA A 18 -15.15 1.95 4.74
N GLU A 19 -14.46 3.07 4.53
CA GLU A 19 -15.03 4.25 3.89
C GLU A 19 -14.86 4.15 2.38
N GLY A 20 -13.70 3.66 1.94
CA GLY A 20 -13.32 3.68 0.53
C GLY A 20 -13.09 5.09 0.03
N GLN A 21 -12.59 5.20 -1.19
CA GLN A 21 -12.34 6.47 -1.85
C GLN A 21 -12.70 6.36 -3.34
N ASP A 22 -13.22 7.45 -3.89
CA ASP A 22 -13.56 7.51 -5.31
C ASP A 22 -12.32 7.78 -6.15
N PHE A 23 -12.12 6.93 -7.16
CA PHE A 23 -11.06 7.09 -8.15
C PHE A 23 -11.62 7.10 -9.57
N GLU A 24 -10.97 7.84 -10.46
CA GLU A 24 -11.29 7.82 -11.89
C GLU A 24 -10.83 6.51 -12.54
N THR A 25 -9.68 5.97 -12.12
CA THR A 25 -9.08 4.77 -12.68
C THR A 25 -8.41 3.93 -11.60
N ILE A 26 -8.19 2.64 -11.88
CA ILE A 26 -7.38 1.76 -11.01
C ILE A 26 -5.93 2.28 -10.90
N LEU A 27 -5.39 2.89 -11.96
CA LEU A 27 -4.05 3.45 -11.93
C LEU A 27 -3.94 4.59 -10.90
N ALA A 28 -4.91 5.50 -10.86
CA ALA A 28 -4.96 6.56 -9.86
C ALA A 28 -5.03 5.99 -8.43
N ALA A 29 -5.78 4.90 -8.23
CA ALA A 29 -5.82 4.21 -6.94
C ALA A 29 -4.49 3.53 -6.57
N LYS A 30 -3.76 2.98 -7.55
CA LYS A 30 -2.41 2.44 -7.35
C LYS A 30 -1.42 3.51 -6.93
N ASP A 31 -1.47 4.68 -7.56
CA ASP A 31 -0.57 5.80 -7.21
C ASP A 31 -0.86 6.32 -5.80
N ALA A 32 -2.14 6.44 -5.43
CA ALA A 32 -2.55 6.80 -4.08
C ALA A 32 -2.09 5.76 -3.05
N ALA A 33 -2.33 4.47 -3.31
CA ALA A 33 -1.87 3.38 -2.46
C ALA A 33 -0.33 3.37 -2.30
N ALA A 34 0.42 3.56 -3.38
CA ALA A 34 1.87 3.66 -3.32
C ALA A 34 2.34 4.88 -2.49
N GLY A 35 1.65 6.01 -2.59
CA GLY A 35 1.88 7.19 -1.75
C GLY A 35 1.69 6.89 -0.27
N SER A 36 0.52 6.34 0.10
CA SER A 36 0.22 5.98 1.48
C SER A 36 1.20 4.94 2.03
N LEU A 37 1.58 3.94 1.22
CA LEU A 37 2.53 2.92 1.62
C LEU A 37 3.91 3.52 1.96
N ARG A 38 4.36 4.52 1.18
CA ARG A 38 5.60 5.27 1.46
C ARG A 38 5.50 6.09 2.73
N GLU A 39 4.39 6.80 2.93
CA GLU A 39 4.19 7.62 4.13
C GLU A 39 4.22 6.76 5.39
N ILE A 40 3.44 5.68 5.44
CA ILE A 40 3.39 4.83 6.62
C ILE A 40 4.74 4.12 6.85
N SER A 41 5.41 3.70 5.77
CA SER A 41 6.76 3.13 5.86
C SER A 41 7.77 4.14 6.41
N ALA A 42 7.72 5.39 5.95
CA ALA A 42 8.60 6.45 6.43
C ALA A 42 8.34 6.73 7.92
N GLU A 43 7.09 6.79 8.35
CA GLU A 43 6.72 6.97 9.76
C GLU A 43 7.27 5.83 10.64
N GLN A 44 7.15 4.57 10.19
CA GLN A 44 7.71 3.41 10.91
C GLN A 44 9.23 3.48 11.02
N LEU A 45 9.91 3.86 9.92
CA LEU A 45 11.37 4.01 9.91
C LEU A 45 11.84 5.16 10.82
N ILE A 46 11.16 6.31 10.79
CA ILE A 46 11.45 7.45 11.68
C ILE A 46 11.28 7.05 13.14
N ALA A 47 10.25 6.26 13.44
CA ALA A 47 10.01 5.72 14.78
C ALA A 47 10.97 4.57 15.18
N ASN A 48 11.96 4.24 14.34
CA ASN A 48 12.87 3.11 14.50
C ASN A 48 12.14 1.77 14.72
N GLN A 49 10.98 1.62 14.10
CA GLN A 49 10.18 0.39 14.09
C GLN A 49 10.55 -0.46 12.87
N ARG A 50 10.26 -1.76 12.96
CA ARG A 50 10.33 -2.62 11.78
C ARG A 50 9.25 -2.20 10.80
N LEU A 51 9.58 -2.26 9.50
CA LEU A 51 8.58 -2.20 8.45
C LEU A 51 7.71 -3.45 8.55
N LEU A 52 6.45 -3.26 8.93
CA LEU A 52 5.50 -4.36 9.14
C LEU A 52 4.39 -4.38 8.09
N ILE A 53 4.37 -3.44 7.17
CA ILE A 53 3.35 -3.38 6.12
C ILE A 53 3.93 -4.03 4.88
N ASP A 54 3.21 -5.02 4.35
CA ASP A 54 3.65 -5.78 3.18
C ASP A 54 3.06 -5.23 1.89
N SER A 55 1.81 -4.77 1.94
CA SER A 55 1.10 -4.28 0.76
C SER A 55 -0.17 -3.50 1.10
N ILE A 56 -0.71 -2.81 0.10
CA ILE A 56 -2.09 -2.33 0.06
C ILE A 56 -2.82 -3.07 -1.06
N GLU A 57 -3.96 -3.68 -0.71
CA GLU A 57 -4.90 -4.29 -1.64
C GLU A 57 -5.96 -3.26 -2.06
N ILE A 58 -6.21 -3.17 -3.36
CA ILE A 58 -7.25 -2.32 -3.94
C ILE A 58 -8.42 -3.20 -4.31
N ARG A 59 -9.58 -2.93 -3.72
CA ARG A 59 -10.80 -3.73 -3.90
C ARG A 59 -11.98 -2.89 -4.37
N ASP A 60 -12.94 -3.55 -5.01
CA ASP A 60 -14.24 -2.94 -5.33
C ASP A 60 -15.24 -3.06 -4.17
N ALA A 61 -16.43 -2.47 -4.35
CA ALA A 61 -17.52 -2.52 -3.38
C ALA A 61 -18.12 -3.93 -3.14
N GLN A 62 -17.73 -4.92 -3.94
CA GLN A 62 -18.10 -6.32 -3.75
C GLN A 62 -16.96 -7.14 -3.11
N ASP A 63 -15.96 -6.46 -2.54
CA ASP A 63 -14.76 -7.06 -1.92
C ASP A 63 -13.91 -7.87 -2.94
N ARG A 64 -14.01 -7.56 -4.24
CA ARG A 64 -13.16 -8.20 -5.25
C ARG A 64 -11.82 -7.49 -5.34
N LEU A 65 -10.75 -8.27 -5.26
CA LEU A 65 -9.39 -7.76 -5.45
C LEU A 65 -9.16 -7.34 -6.90
N LEU A 66 -8.88 -6.05 -7.11
CA LEU A 66 -8.58 -5.49 -8.42
C LEU A 66 -7.08 -5.33 -8.67
N ALA A 67 -6.33 -4.98 -7.62
CA ALA A 67 -4.87 -4.82 -7.69
C ALA A 67 -4.24 -4.91 -6.29
N THR A 68 -2.92 -5.12 -6.28
CA THR A 68 -2.09 -5.06 -5.07
C THR A 68 -0.90 -4.15 -5.34
N VAL A 69 -0.52 -3.36 -4.35
CA VAL A 69 0.69 -2.52 -4.34
C VAL A 69 1.57 -3.00 -3.20
N ASN A 70 2.75 -3.54 -3.53
CA ASN A 70 3.64 -4.14 -2.54
C ASN A 70 4.70 -3.16 -2.04
N THR A 71 5.12 -3.35 -0.79
CA THR A 71 6.12 -2.51 -0.13
C THR A 71 7.48 -2.65 -0.78
N ASP A 72 7.87 -3.85 -1.20
CA ASP A 72 9.13 -4.09 -1.89
C ASP A 72 9.22 -3.32 -3.22
N GLU A 73 8.19 -3.40 -4.06
CA GLU A 73 8.11 -2.68 -5.34
C GLU A 73 8.07 -1.16 -5.16
N THR A 74 7.54 -0.68 -4.04
CA THR A 74 7.32 0.75 -3.79
C THR A 74 8.49 1.42 -3.05
N ILE A 75 9.15 0.69 -2.15
CA ILE A 75 10.19 1.20 -1.25
C ILE A 75 11.59 0.84 -1.75
N LEU A 76 11.83 -0.39 -2.25
CA LEU A 76 13.18 -0.79 -2.70
C LEU A 76 13.78 0.16 -3.73
N PRO A 77 13.03 0.67 -4.74
CA PRO A 77 13.58 1.62 -5.70
C PRO A 77 14.06 2.95 -5.08
N LEU A 78 13.55 3.30 -3.89
CA LEU A 78 13.91 4.51 -3.17
C LEU A 78 15.12 4.32 -2.25
N LEU A 79 15.44 3.07 -1.91
CA LEU A 79 16.61 2.77 -1.08
C LEU A 79 17.89 2.85 -1.92
N PRO A 80 19.02 3.29 -1.33
CA PRO A 80 20.32 3.18 -1.97
C PRO A 80 20.57 1.74 -2.44
N TRP A 81 21.19 1.57 -3.62
CA TRP A 81 21.47 0.25 -4.23
C TRP A 81 22.17 -0.75 -3.30
N ARG A 82 22.92 -0.28 -2.30
CA ARG A 82 23.60 -1.11 -1.29
C ARG A 82 22.64 -1.80 -0.31
N LEU A 83 21.43 -1.26 -0.14
CA LEU A 83 20.39 -1.79 0.74
C LEU A 83 19.32 -2.60 -0.02
N GLN A 84 19.42 -2.67 -1.35
CA GLN A 84 18.46 -3.39 -2.19
C GLN A 84 18.76 -4.91 -2.30
N LYS A 85 19.88 -5.38 -1.75
CA LYS A 85 20.27 -6.80 -1.71
C LYS A 85 20.19 -7.32 -0.28
N ALA A 86 19.00 -7.69 0.17
CA ALA A 86 18.78 -8.44 1.41
C ALA A 86 17.84 -9.60 1.12
#